data_AF-A0A0R3R8P0-F1
#
_entry.id   AF-A0A0R3R8P0-F1
#
_cell.length_a   1.000
_cell.length_b   1.000
_cell.length_c   1.000
_cell.angle_alpha   90.00
_cell.angle_beta   90.00
_cell.angle_gamma   90.00
#
_symmetry.space_group_name_H-M   'P 1'
#
loop_
_entity.id
_entity.type
_entity.pdbx_description
1 polymer ?
#
loop_
_entity_poly.entity_id
_entity_poly.type
_entity_poly.pdbx_seq_one_letter_code
_entity_poly.pdbx_strand_id
1 'polypeptide(L)'
;NGHFNFVDASEICATLPTKYTNYGRKYGQLAQADNIFEWLFLTAMALENDYDEFFMGIRFRKSVGFERTDNLRLRLAPWDIGEPNLKNGNCVVLKIGRNGPAWYIDDCMKRKPIVCRLTNEEPMSMVPQTVRCPDGKEDWILGETHCYHLVSNTSMFSSGFKADHDCFKVSIKVC
;
A
#
# COMPACT_ATOMS: atom_id res chain seq x y z
N ASN A 1 -27.47 -4.96 7.31
CA ASN A 1 -27.25 -3.53 6.96
C ASN A 1 -26.02 -3.26 6.08
N GLY A 2 -25.46 -4.21 5.32
CA GLY A 2 -24.47 -3.93 4.24
C GLY A 2 -23.15 -3.22 4.62
N HIS A 3 -22.96 -2.85 5.88
CA HIS A 3 -21.82 -2.09 6.38
C HIS A 3 -21.04 -2.94 7.37
N PHE A 4 -19.71 -2.88 7.32
CA PHE A 4 -18.80 -3.73 8.08
C PHE A 4 -17.64 -2.89 8.63
N ASN A 5 -17.05 -3.30 9.76
CA ASN A 5 -15.79 -2.71 10.21
C ASN A 5 -14.64 -3.19 9.30
N PHE A 6 -13.45 -2.61 9.43
CA PHE A 6 -12.32 -2.92 8.55
C PHE A 6 -11.92 -4.41 8.57
N VAL A 7 -11.97 -5.06 9.74
CA VAL A 7 -11.56 -6.47 9.90
C VAL A 7 -12.58 -7.38 9.25
N ASP A 8 -13.87 -7.24 9.61
CA ASP A 8 -14.97 -7.98 9.01
C ASP A 8 -14.97 -7.82 7.47
N ALA A 9 -14.75 -6.59 6.99
CA ALA A 9 -14.71 -6.30 5.56
C ALA A 9 -13.51 -6.98 4.86
N SER A 10 -12.34 -6.96 5.50
CA SER A 10 -11.16 -7.67 4.98
C SER A 10 -11.41 -9.17 4.85
N GLU A 11 -12.01 -9.78 5.88
CA GLU A 11 -12.35 -11.22 5.88
C GLU A 11 -13.37 -11.56 4.80
N ILE A 12 -14.44 -10.76 4.66
CA ILE A 12 -15.45 -10.97 3.62
C ILE A 12 -14.80 -10.94 2.23
N CYS A 13 -13.97 -9.93 1.93
CA CYS A 13 -13.29 -9.87 0.64
C CYS A 13 -12.30 -11.01 0.43
N ALA A 14 -11.62 -11.49 1.48
CA ALA A 14 -10.71 -12.63 1.39
C ALA A 14 -11.44 -13.94 0.99
N THR A 15 -12.73 -14.08 1.33
CA THR A 15 -13.53 -15.24 0.90
C THR A 15 -14.04 -15.14 -0.53
N LEU A 16 -13.96 -13.98 -1.18
CA LEU A 16 -14.50 -13.75 -2.53
C LEU A 16 -14.04 -14.79 -3.58
N PRO A 17 -12.77 -15.25 -3.61
CA PRO A 17 -12.31 -16.26 -4.58
C PRO A 17 -13.05 -17.58 -4.51
N THR A 18 -13.56 -17.97 -3.33
CA THR A 18 -14.33 -19.22 -3.15
C THR A 18 -15.61 -19.24 -4.00
N LYS A 19 -16.10 -18.07 -4.43
CA LYS A 19 -17.26 -17.93 -5.31
C LYS A 19 -16.93 -18.00 -6.80
N TYR A 20 -15.65 -17.87 -7.17
CA TYR A 20 -15.18 -17.76 -8.56
C TYR A 20 -14.14 -18.83 -8.92
N THR A 21 -14.29 -20.04 -8.37
CA THR A 21 -13.37 -21.17 -8.52
C THR A 21 -13.08 -21.57 -9.97
N ASN A 22 -13.97 -21.21 -10.90
CA ASN A 22 -13.86 -21.59 -12.31
C ASN A 22 -12.85 -20.74 -13.12
N TYR A 23 -12.29 -19.67 -12.54
CA TYR A 23 -11.44 -18.70 -13.26
C TYR A 23 -9.94 -18.78 -12.92
N GLY A 24 -9.48 -19.94 -12.47
CA GLY A 24 -8.09 -20.13 -12.02
C GLY A 24 -7.85 -19.60 -10.60
N ARG A 25 -6.58 -19.52 -10.18
CA ARG A 25 -6.22 -19.07 -8.83
C ARG A 25 -6.46 -17.56 -8.73
N LYS A 26 -7.44 -17.18 -7.89
CA LYS A 26 -7.80 -15.78 -7.61
C LYS A 26 -7.56 -15.47 -6.14
N TYR A 27 -7.27 -14.22 -5.86
CA TYR A 27 -7.18 -13.66 -4.51
C TYR A 27 -8.17 -12.52 -4.36
N GLY A 28 -8.80 -12.46 -3.20
CA GLY A 28 -9.76 -11.43 -2.85
C GLY A 28 -9.23 -10.58 -1.72
N GLN A 29 -9.45 -9.27 -1.81
CA GLN A 29 -9.07 -8.32 -0.77
C GLN A 29 -9.93 -7.06 -0.86
N LEU A 30 -9.79 -6.16 0.10
CA LEU A 30 -10.41 -4.84 0.03
C LEU A 30 -9.92 -4.06 -1.20
N ALA A 31 -10.70 -3.06 -1.61
CA ALA A 31 -10.40 -2.19 -2.74
C ALA A 31 -8.99 -1.58 -2.62
N GLN A 32 -8.27 -1.60 -3.73
CA GLN A 32 -6.90 -1.11 -3.79
C GLN A 32 -6.59 -0.62 -5.20
N ALA A 33 -5.93 0.53 -5.30
CA ALA A 33 -5.48 1.10 -6.57
C ALA A 33 -3.95 1.06 -6.66
N ASP A 34 -3.44 0.32 -7.64
CA ASP A 34 -2.00 0.20 -7.90
C ASP A 34 -1.47 1.28 -8.84
N ASN A 35 -2.36 1.93 -9.59
CA ASN A 35 -2.04 2.97 -10.56
C ASN A 35 -3.21 3.94 -10.73
N ILE A 36 -2.97 5.02 -11.47
CA ILE A 36 -3.94 6.10 -11.65
C ILE A 36 -5.21 5.66 -12.39
N PHE A 37 -5.13 4.68 -13.28
CA PHE A 37 -6.30 4.16 -13.99
C PHE A 37 -7.21 3.37 -13.06
N GLU A 38 -6.65 2.53 -12.18
CA GLU A 38 -7.44 1.85 -11.15
C GLU A 38 -8.08 2.83 -10.17
N TRP A 39 -7.35 3.90 -9.80
CA TRP A 39 -7.90 4.97 -8.97
C TRP A 39 -9.08 5.69 -9.64
N LEU A 40 -8.93 6.06 -10.92
CA LEU A 40 -10.01 6.68 -11.69
C LEU A 40 -11.22 5.75 -11.84
N PHE A 41 -10.97 4.47 -12.12
CA PHE A 41 -12.04 3.47 -12.19
C PHE A 41 -12.80 3.35 -10.86
N LEU A 42 -12.09 3.18 -9.73
CA LEU A 42 -12.72 3.04 -8.42
C LEU A 42 -13.56 4.27 -8.05
N THR A 43 -13.06 5.47 -8.35
CA THR A 43 -13.75 6.72 -8.01
C THR A 43 -14.94 7.01 -8.91
N ALA A 44 -14.85 6.69 -10.21
CA ALA A 44 -15.98 6.75 -11.12
C ALA A 44 -17.08 5.77 -10.72
N MET A 45 -16.72 4.51 -10.44
CA MET A 45 -17.68 3.50 -9.97
C MET A 45 -18.33 3.88 -8.64
N ALA A 46 -17.58 4.51 -7.73
CA ALA A 46 -18.12 5.01 -6.47
C ALA A 46 -19.19 6.09 -6.70
N LEU A 47 -18.92 7.05 -7.58
CA LEU A 47 -19.85 8.11 -7.97
C LEU A 47 -21.10 7.56 -8.64
N GLU A 48 -20.95 6.62 -9.59
CA GLU A 48 -22.08 6.04 -10.33
C GLU A 48 -23.01 5.19 -9.45
N ASN A 49 -22.52 4.68 -8.33
CA ASN A 49 -23.26 3.79 -7.43
C ASN A 49 -23.55 4.43 -6.05
N ASP A 50 -23.44 5.76 -5.93
CA ASP A 50 -23.74 6.53 -4.72
C ASP A 50 -22.98 6.06 -3.47
N TYR A 51 -21.69 5.68 -3.62
CA TYR A 51 -20.81 5.40 -2.49
C TYR A 51 -20.12 6.68 -2.03
N ASP A 52 -20.59 7.24 -0.91
CA ASP A 52 -19.94 8.40 -0.26
C ASP A 52 -18.55 8.06 0.29
N GLU A 53 -18.39 6.85 0.84
CA GLU A 53 -17.14 6.36 1.38
C GLU A 53 -17.07 4.83 1.47
N PHE A 54 -15.85 4.29 1.46
CA PHE A 54 -15.58 2.87 1.76
C PHE A 54 -14.12 2.66 2.17
N PHE A 55 -13.84 1.51 2.81
CA PHE A 55 -12.48 1.14 3.18
C PHE A 55 -11.62 0.82 1.96
N MET A 56 -10.44 1.43 1.92
CA MET A 56 -9.34 0.93 1.11
C MET A 56 -8.67 -0.21 1.88
N GLY A 57 -8.02 -1.15 1.20
CA GLY A 57 -7.29 -2.26 1.81
C GLY A 57 -5.98 -1.85 2.47
N ILE A 58 -5.95 -0.73 3.20
CA ILE A 58 -4.76 -0.13 3.80
C ILE A 58 -5.06 0.29 5.23
N ARG A 59 -4.11 0.03 6.12
CA ARG A 59 -4.10 0.57 7.49
C ARG A 59 -2.71 0.98 7.93
N PHE A 60 -2.65 1.84 8.94
CA PHE A 60 -1.43 2.22 9.61
C PHE A 60 -1.18 1.33 10.83
N ARG A 61 0.08 0.89 10.99
CA ARG A 61 0.59 0.24 12.19
C ARG A 61 1.89 0.89 12.60
N LYS A 62 2.05 1.22 13.88
CA LYS A 62 3.26 1.90 14.39
C LYS A 62 4.58 1.17 14.07
N SER A 63 4.55 -0.15 13.98
CA SER A 63 5.73 -0.98 13.72
C SER A 63 6.20 -0.98 12.27
N VAL A 64 5.28 -0.83 11.31
CA VAL A 64 5.56 -1.03 9.86
C VAL A 64 5.12 0.14 8.98
N GLY A 65 4.41 1.12 9.54
CA GLY A 65 3.83 2.23 8.79
C GLY A 65 2.51 1.86 8.11
N PHE A 66 2.27 2.43 6.92
CA PHE A 66 1.11 2.09 6.09
C PHE A 66 1.34 0.74 5.40
N GLU A 67 0.48 -0.23 5.72
CA GLU A 67 0.50 -1.57 5.15
C GLU A 67 -0.80 -1.86 4.40
N ARG A 68 -0.69 -2.62 3.31
CA ARG A 68 -1.84 -3.15 2.58
C ARG A 68 -2.28 -4.49 3.15
N THR A 69 -3.55 -4.84 2.98
CA THR A 69 -4.09 -6.14 3.42
C THR A 69 -3.50 -7.33 2.67
N ASP A 70 -2.97 -7.13 1.45
CA ASP A 70 -2.25 -8.14 0.67
C ASP A 70 -0.73 -8.17 0.93
N ASN A 71 -0.23 -7.34 1.84
CA ASN A 71 1.19 -7.12 2.13
C ASN A 71 2.03 -6.71 0.90
N LEU A 72 1.41 -6.28 -0.20
CA LEU A 72 2.14 -5.72 -1.33
C LEU A 72 2.59 -4.29 -1.01
N ARG A 73 3.43 -3.73 -1.89
CA ARG A 73 3.90 -2.36 -1.76
C ARG A 73 2.77 -1.36 -2.03
N LEU A 74 2.67 -0.33 -1.20
CA LEU A 74 1.82 0.83 -1.46
C LEU A 74 2.43 1.67 -2.59
N ARG A 75 1.68 1.87 -3.69
CA ARG A 75 2.16 2.58 -4.89
C ARG A 75 1.54 3.97 -5.08
N LEU A 76 0.37 4.18 -4.50
CA LEU A 76 -0.37 5.43 -4.55
C LEU A 76 -0.78 5.84 -3.15
N ALA A 77 -0.92 7.15 -2.97
CA ALA A 77 -1.33 7.77 -1.72
C ALA A 77 -2.05 9.11 -1.98
N PRO A 78 -3.24 9.10 -2.64
CA PRO A 78 -4.00 10.30 -2.98
C PRO A 78 -4.72 10.90 -1.76
N TRP A 79 -3.95 11.30 -0.75
CA TRP A 79 -4.45 11.93 0.47
C TRP A 79 -5.11 13.27 0.19
N ASP A 80 -6.18 13.58 0.94
CA ASP A 80 -6.70 14.94 0.98
C ASP A 80 -5.81 15.87 1.82
N ILE A 81 -6.08 17.16 1.72
CA ILE A 81 -5.41 18.20 2.51
C ILE A 81 -5.57 17.90 4.01
N GLY A 82 -4.45 17.85 4.72
CA GLY A 82 -4.42 17.60 6.18
C GLY A 82 -4.37 16.13 6.57
N GLU A 83 -4.40 15.22 5.60
CA GLU A 83 -4.19 13.79 5.80
C GLU A 83 -2.75 13.38 5.45
N PRO A 84 -2.21 12.30 6.04
CA PRO A 84 -2.85 11.42 7.02
C PRO A 84 -2.87 12.01 8.45
N ASN A 85 -4.05 12.05 9.07
CA ASN A 85 -4.23 12.46 10.47
C ASN A 85 -4.55 11.25 11.36
N LEU A 86 -3.50 10.62 11.90
CA LEU A 86 -3.59 9.42 12.74
C LEU A 86 -4.32 9.61 14.09
N LYS A 87 -4.78 10.82 14.41
CA LYS A 87 -5.69 11.05 15.55
C LYS A 87 -7.11 10.56 15.25
N ASN A 88 -7.48 10.46 13.97
CA ASN A 88 -8.82 10.07 13.53
C ASN A 88 -9.02 8.56 13.44
N GLY A 89 -7.92 7.78 13.52
CA GLY A 89 -7.95 6.34 13.39
C GLY A 89 -6.70 5.81 12.72
N ASN A 90 -6.79 4.58 12.20
CA ASN A 90 -5.66 3.92 11.55
C ASN A 90 -6.05 3.28 10.21
N CYS A 91 -7.29 3.38 9.75
CA CYS A 91 -7.71 2.76 8.50
C CYS A 91 -7.89 3.81 7.42
N VAL A 92 -7.49 3.47 6.20
CA VAL A 92 -7.62 4.36 5.05
C VAL A 92 -9.00 4.16 4.44
N VAL A 93 -9.67 5.27 4.18
CA VAL A 93 -10.96 5.29 3.49
C VAL A 93 -10.89 6.19 2.29
N LEU A 94 -11.50 5.75 1.20
CA LEU A 94 -11.83 6.62 0.08
C LEU A 94 -13.09 7.38 0.47
N LYS A 95 -13.09 8.71 0.32
CA LYS A 95 -14.30 9.53 0.43
C LYS A 95 -14.50 10.35 -0.83
N ILE A 96 -15.75 10.46 -1.27
CA ILE A 96 -16.17 11.38 -2.33
C ILE A 96 -16.47 12.73 -1.66
N GLY A 97 -15.43 13.55 -1.51
CA GLY A 97 -15.53 14.87 -0.89
C GLY A 97 -15.90 15.97 -1.88
N ARG A 98 -16.14 17.17 -1.36
CA ARG A 98 -16.39 18.37 -2.20
C ARG A 98 -15.21 18.72 -3.12
N ASN A 99 -13.99 18.39 -2.70
CA ASN A 99 -12.77 18.63 -3.47
C ASN A 99 -12.44 17.48 -4.43
N GLY A 100 -13.36 16.51 -4.58
CA GLY A 100 -13.16 15.28 -5.33
C GLY A 100 -12.84 14.08 -4.45
N PRO A 101 -12.60 12.92 -5.08
CA PRO A 101 -12.25 11.70 -4.38
C PRO A 101 -10.83 11.78 -3.80
N ALA A 102 -10.68 11.44 -2.53
CA ALA A 102 -9.39 11.43 -1.86
C ALA A 102 -9.36 10.41 -0.72
N TRP A 103 -8.16 10.13 -0.21
CA TRP A 103 -7.95 9.29 0.97
C TRP A 103 -8.01 10.11 2.25
N TYR A 104 -8.60 9.50 3.27
CA TYR A 104 -8.65 10.00 4.63
C TYR A 104 -8.31 8.89 5.61
N ILE A 105 -7.84 9.28 6.80
CA ILE A 105 -7.75 8.38 7.94
C ILE A 105 -9.08 8.38 8.69
N ASP A 106 -9.57 7.18 8.99
CA ASP A 106 -10.76 7.00 9.82
C ASP A 106 -10.60 5.80 10.77
N ASP A 107 -11.53 5.73 11.73
CA ASP A 107 -11.59 4.65 12.70
C ASP A 107 -11.97 3.33 12.01
N CYS A 108 -11.10 2.34 12.18
CA CYS A 108 -11.28 0.97 11.67
C CYS A 108 -12.56 0.30 12.19
N MET A 109 -13.09 0.73 13.33
CA MET A 109 -14.30 0.18 13.94
C MET A 109 -15.59 0.73 13.35
N LYS A 110 -15.54 1.86 12.62
CA LYS A 110 -16.71 2.40 11.94
C LYS A 110 -17.18 1.44 10.86
N ARG A 111 -18.49 1.24 10.80
CA ARG A 111 -19.10 0.36 9.80
C ARG A 111 -19.31 1.14 8.51
N LYS A 112 -18.72 0.67 7.41
CA LYS A 112 -18.78 1.30 6.08
C LYS A 112 -19.17 0.27 5.03
N PRO A 113 -19.66 0.71 3.85
CA PRO A 113 -19.82 -0.18 2.71
C PRO A 113 -18.50 -0.86 2.34
N ILE A 114 -18.61 -2.02 1.71
CA ILE A 114 -17.47 -2.85 1.33
C ILE A 114 -17.30 -2.86 -0.18
N VAL A 115 -16.09 -2.56 -0.64
CA VAL A 115 -15.69 -2.74 -2.04
C VAL A 115 -14.54 -3.72 -2.05
N CYS A 116 -14.70 -4.84 -2.76
CA CYS A 116 -13.69 -5.88 -2.87
C CYS A 116 -13.00 -5.85 -4.23
N ARG A 117 -11.71 -6.16 -4.24
CA ARG A 117 -10.91 -6.43 -5.43
C ARG A 117 -10.69 -7.93 -5.55
N LEU A 118 -10.88 -8.45 -6.76
CA LEU A 118 -10.47 -9.80 -7.16
C LEU A 118 -9.27 -9.69 -8.11
N THR A 119 -8.16 -10.36 -7.80
CA THR A 119 -6.91 -10.27 -8.57
C THR A 119 -6.26 -11.64 -8.78
N ASN A 120 -5.40 -11.73 -9.80
CA ASN A 120 -4.47 -12.86 -10.00
C ASN A 120 -3.14 -12.64 -9.28
N GLU A 121 -2.88 -11.42 -8.80
CA GLU A 121 -1.64 -11.08 -8.11
C GLU A 121 -1.61 -11.79 -6.76
N GLU A 122 -0.58 -12.62 -6.57
CA GLU A 122 -0.40 -13.35 -5.32
C GLU A 122 -0.01 -12.36 -4.21
N PRO A 123 -0.68 -12.41 -3.04
CA PRO A 123 -0.25 -11.67 -1.88
C PRO A 123 1.21 -11.95 -1.58
N MET A 124 1.94 -10.95 -1.09
CA MET A 124 3.36 -11.17 -0.78
C MET A 124 3.50 -12.26 0.28
N SER A 125 4.20 -13.34 -0.06
CA SER A 125 4.64 -14.34 0.90
C SER A 125 5.95 -13.85 1.53
N MET A 126 6.03 -13.85 2.86
CA MET A 126 7.28 -13.60 3.60
C MET A 126 8.21 -14.79 3.41
N VAL A 127 8.79 -14.95 2.22
CA VAL A 127 9.81 -15.97 1.97
C VAL A 127 11.16 -15.34 2.24
N PRO A 128 11.93 -15.82 3.24
CA PRO A 128 13.29 -15.35 3.42
C PRO A 128 14.13 -15.77 2.22
N GLN A 129 14.57 -14.79 1.43
CA GLN A 129 15.46 -15.04 0.30
C GLN A 129 16.91 -15.19 0.78
N THR A 130 17.61 -16.20 0.28
CA THR A 130 19.05 -16.38 0.52
C THR A 130 19.86 -15.58 -0.49
N VAL A 131 19.86 -14.25 -0.36
CA VAL A 131 20.70 -13.37 -1.18
C VAL A 131 21.98 -13.05 -0.39
N ARG A 132 23.10 -12.74 -1.07
CA ARG A 132 24.32 -12.17 -0.47
C ARG A 132 24.73 -10.95 -1.27
N CYS A 133 25.45 -10.02 -0.61
CA CYS A 133 26.02 -8.88 -1.32
C CYS A 133 27.13 -9.32 -2.27
N PRO A 134 27.33 -8.57 -3.38
CA PRO A 134 28.44 -8.85 -4.30
C PRO A 134 29.80 -8.83 -3.58
N ASP A 135 30.77 -9.58 -4.10
CA ASP A 135 32.14 -9.60 -3.61
C ASP A 135 32.75 -8.18 -3.60
N GLY A 136 33.46 -7.81 -2.53
CA GLY A 136 34.00 -6.47 -2.30
C GLY A 136 33.01 -5.46 -1.71
N LYS A 137 31.84 -5.92 -1.23
CA LYS A 137 30.83 -5.13 -0.50
C LYS A 137 30.41 -5.82 0.80
N GLU A 138 31.36 -6.44 1.49
CA GLU A 138 31.13 -7.23 2.70
C GLU A 138 30.65 -6.38 3.89
N ASP A 139 30.91 -5.07 3.86
CA ASP A 139 30.47 -4.07 4.83
C ASP A 139 29.08 -3.48 4.53
N TRP A 140 28.45 -3.89 3.43
CA TRP A 140 27.11 -3.45 3.05
C TRP A 140 26.02 -4.25 3.76
N ILE A 141 24.89 -3.60 4.00
CA ILE A 141 23.72 -4.23 4.63
C ILE A 141 22.96 -5.01 3.57
N LEU A 142 22.93 -6.33 3.71
CA LEU A 142 22.06 -7.20 2.92
C LEU A 142 20.60 -7.00 3.35
N GLY A 143 19.76 -6.54 2.43
CA GLY A 143 18.31 -6.67 2.53
C GLY A 143 17.79 -7.89 1.78
N GLU A 144 16.47 -8.03 1.65
CA GLU A 144 15.85 -9.24 1.10
C GLU A 144 16.26 -9.53 -0.36
N THR A 145 16.40 -8.49 -1.18
CA THR A 145 16.70 -8.61 -2.62
C THR A 145 17.91 -7.79 -3.07
N HIS A 146 18.39 -6.86 -2.24
CA HIS A 146 19.39 -5.86 -2.61
C HIS A 146 20.35 -5.61 -1.44
N CYS A 147 21.47 -4.96 -1.73
CA CYS A 147 22.43 -4.53 -0.73
C CYS A 147 22.45 -3.02 -0.62
N TYR A 148 22.59 -2.54 0.61
CA TYR A 148 22.44 -1.14 0.96
C TYR A 148 23.68 -0.65 1.68
N HIS A 149 24.17 0.52 1.27
CA HIS A 149 25.25 1.22 1.98
C HIS A 149 24.68 2.46 2.65
N LEU A 150 24.86 2.54 3.97
CA LEU A 150 24.45 3.72 4.73
C LEU A 150 25.61 4.70 4.77
N VAL A 151 25.47 5.82 4.05
CA VAL A 151 26.42 6.93 4.13
C VAL A 151 26.25 7.63 5.48
N SER A 152 27.16 7.35 6.41
CA SER A 152 27.16 7.92 7.76
C SER A 152 28.05 9.16 7.90
N ASN A 153 28.90 9.44 6.92
CA ASN A 153 29.77 10.61 6.92
C ASN A 153 28.95 11.89 6.67
N THR A 154 28.89 12.77 7.66
CA THR A 154 28.10 14.01 7.60
C THR A 154 28.57 14.96 6.52
N SER A 155 29.83 14.88 6.07
CA SER A 155 30.33 15.68 4.94
C SER A 155 29.76 15.25 3.59
N MET A 156 29.19 14.05 3.52
CA MET A 156 28.53 13.49 2.35
C MET A 156 27.00 13.63 2.42
N PHE A 157 26.46 14.25 3.47
CA PHE A 157 25.04 14.54 3.55
C PHE A 157 24.66 15.59 2.50
N SER A 158 23.61 15.30 1.76
CA SER A 158 23.15 16.14 0.67
C SER A 158 21.62 16.15 0.61
N SER A 159 21.06 17.11 -0.15
CA SER A 159 19.62 17.16 -0.41
C SER A 159 19.18 15.93 -1.20
N GLY A 160 17.90 15.53 -1.12
CA GLY A 160 17.42 14.27 -1.73
C GLY A 160 17.82 14.06 -3.20
N PHE A 161 17.68 15.08 -4.05
CA PHE A 161 18.10 15.01 -5.46
C PHE A 161 19.61 14.83 -5.64
N LYS A 162 20.41 15.48 -4.78
CA LYS A 162 21.86 15.36 -4.81
C LYS A 162 22.31 14.03 -4.23
N ALA A 163 21.63 13.51 -3.21
CA ALA A 163 21.91 12.21 -2.62
C ALA A 163 21.69 11.08 -3.63
N ASP A 164 20.61 11.15 -4.43
CA ASP A 164 20.36 10.21 -5.52
C ASP A 164 21.51 10.19 -6.53
N HIS A 165 21.89 11.36 -7.04
CA HIS A 165 23.02 11.51 -7.96
C HIS A 165 24.38 11.10 -7.36
N ASP A 166 24.66 11.46 -6.12
CA ASP A 166 25.92 11.14 -5.45
C ASP A 166 26.02 9.63 -5.16
N CYS A 167 24.89 8.97 -4.89
CA CYS A 167 24.83 7.53 -4.72
C CYS A 167 25.19 6.78 -6.01
N PHE A 168 24.79 7.27 -7.20
CA PHE A 168 25.26 6.73 -8.49
C PHE A 168 26.79 6.83 -8.68
N LYS A 169 27.43 7.85 -8.09
CA LYS A 169 28.90 7.99 -8.16
C LYS A 169 29.63 7.02 -7.26
N VAL A 170 28.99 6.60 -6.16
CA VAL A 170 29.55 5.65 -5.20
C VAL A 170 29.30 4.20 -5.65
N SER A 171 28.33 3.94 -6.55
CA SER A 171 28.04 2.58 -7.01
C SER A 171 27.58 2.48 -8.46
N ILE A 172 28.22 1.58 -9.22
CA ILE A 172 27.90 1.28 -10.63
C ILE A 172 26.54 0.59 -10.83
N LYS A 173 25.79 0.25 -9.77
CA LYS A 173 24.41 -0.22 -9.87
C LYS A 173 23.76 -0.26 -8.49
N VAL A 174 22.60 0.40 -8.41
CA VAL A 174 21.58 0.38 -7.35
C VAL A 174 21.83 1.32 -6.17
N CYS A 175 21.24 2.50 -6.32
CA CYS A 175 20.39 3.16 -5.33
C CYS A 175 18.95 2.86 -5.76
#